data_AF-A0A964J2Q9-F1
#
_entry.id   AF-A0A964J2Q9-F1
#
_cell.length_a   1.000
_cell.length_b   1.000
_cell.length_c   1.000
_cell.angle_alpha   90.00
_cell.angle_beta   90.00
_cell.angle_gamma   90.00
#
_symmetry.space_group_name_H-M   'P 1'
#
loop_
_entity.id
_entity.type
_entity.pdbx_description
1 polymer ?
#
loop_
_entity_poly.entity_id
_entity_poly.type
_entity_poly.pdbx_seq_one_letter_code
_entity_poly.pdbx_strand_id
1 'polypeptide(L)'
;MKVARMDTLRADAGWRMFSYLKITTDDGIIGWSEFTESFDNAGLADSLKIAAMAEVYEMNRAPHNFFGHLCTIISAHFSASIPNFRVMEIDIDSCPWRDEFYDAVPEFENGGLKFSTCPGWGMNINEAAVRAPPK
;
A
#
# COMPACT_ATOMS: atom_id res chain seq x y z
N MET A 1 -10.43 9.20 20.80
CA MET A 1 -9.69 8.37 19.84
C MET A 1 -8.61 7.58 20.54
N LYS A 2 -8.84 6.27 20.66
CA LYS A 2 -7.88 5.24 21.10
C LYS A 2 -7.96 4.07 20.13
N VAL A 3 -6.86 3.32 20.00
CA VAL A 3 -6.90 2.05 19.27
C VAL A 3 -7.72 1.06 20.08
N ALA A 4 -8.80 0.54 19.50
CA ALA A 4 -9.69 -0.43 20.11
C ALA A 4 -9.34 -1.87 19.69
N ARG A 5 -8.90 -2.08 18.45
CA ARG A 5 -8.58 -3.40 17.91
C ARG A 5 -7.47 -3.35 16.87
N MET A 6 -6.67 -4.42 16.81
CA MET A 6 -5.70 -4.68 15.75
C MET A 6 -5.93 -6.11 15.24
N ASP A 7 -6.15 -6.26 13.93
CA ASP A 7 -6.33 -7.57 13.29
C ASP A 7 -5.29 -7.75 12.18
N THR A 8 -4.73 -8.95 12.07
CA THR A 8 -3.89 -9.33 10.94
C THR A 8 -4.67 -10.27 10.02
N LEU A 9 -4.64 -10.00 8.72
CA LEU A 9 -5.15 -10.89 7.69
C LEU A 9 -4.01 -11.34 6.79
N ARG A 10 -4.08 -12.59 6.32
CA ARG A 10 -3.07 -13.18 5.45
C ARG A 10 -3.73 -14.01 4.36
N ALA A 11 -3.24 -13.87 3.13
CA ALA A 11 -3.60 -14.71 2.01
C ALA A 11 -2.35 -15.37 1.43
N ASP A 12 -2.36 -16.71 1.37
CA ASP A 12 -1.29 -17.51 0.81
C ASP A 12 -1.44 -17.60 -0.72
N ALA A 13 -0.42 -17.13 -1.43
CA ALA A 13 -0.32 -17.19 -2.89
C ALA A 13 0.85 -18.09 -3.34
N GLY A 14 1.23 -19.07 -2.53
CA GLY A 14 2.31 -20.02 -2.80
C GLY A 14 3.69 -19.44 -2.49
N TRP A 15 4.28 -18.70 -3.43
CA TRP A 15 5.62 -18.11 -3.25
C TRP A 15 5.61 -16.81 -2.44
N ARG A 16 4.43 -16.27 -2.12
CA ARG A 16 4.27 -15.02 -1.39
C ARG A 16 3.07 -15.07 -0.44
N MET A 17 3.24 -14.43 0.71
CA MET A 17 2.18 -14.15 1.65
C MET A 17 1.77 -12.69 1.54
N PHE A 18 0.52 -12.41 1.21
CA PHE A 18 -0.04 -11.07 1.30
C PHE A 18 -0.50 -10.85 2.74
N SER A 19 0.10 -9.89 3.45
CA SER A 19 -0.22 -9.62 4.86
C SER A 19 -0.76 -8.21 5.03
N TYR A 20 -1.88 -8.11 5.74
CA TYR A 20 -2.58 -6.86 6.00
C TYR A 20 -2.76 -6.68 7.49
N LEU A 21 -2.52 -5.45 7.97
CA LEU A 21 -2.84 -5.02 9.32
C LEU A 21 -4.04 -4.08 9.26
N LYS A 22 -5.10 -4.43 9.99
CA LYS A 22 -6.26 -3.57 10.25
C LYS A 22 -6.12 -2.97 11.63
N ILE A 23 -6.20 -1.66 11.75
CA ILE A 23 -6.33 -0.97 13.04
C ILE A 23 -7.72 -0.35 13.09
N THR A 24 -8.48 -0.63 14.15
CA THR A 24 -9.78 -0.02 14.40
C THR A 24 -9.75 0.78 15.69
N THR A 25 -10.27 1.99 15.66
CA THR A 25 -10.35 2.91 16.81
C THR A 25 -11.69 2.82 17.52
N ASP A 26 -11.78 3.37 18.73
CA ASP A 26 -13.01 3.41 19.56
C ASP A 26 -14.13 4.27 18.96
N ASP A 27 -13.79 5.21 18.08
CA ASP A 27 -14.72 6.06 17.33
C ASP A 27 -14.99 5.56 15.89
N GLY A 28 -14.51 4.36 15.55
CA GLY A 28 -14.86 3.65 14.31
C GLY A 28 -13.97 3.94 13.11
N ILE A 29 -12.90 4.74 13.25
CA ILE A 29 -11.90 4.91 12.18
C ILE A 29 -11.14 3.61 11.97
N ILE A 30 -11.00 3.23 10.70
CA ILE A 30 -10.25 2.06 10.26
C ILE A 30 -9.01 2.53 9.48
N GLY A 31 -7.85 2.00 9.85
CA GLY A 31 -6.60 2.16 9.12
C GLY A 31 -6.11 0.81 8.60
N TRP A 32 -5.52 0.83 7.41
CA TRP A 32 -4.95 -0.35 6.76
C TRP A 32 -3.45 -0.18 6.54
N SER A 33 -2.71 -1.28 6.61
CA SER A 33 -1.34 -1.38 6.12
C SER A 33 -1.17 -2.71 5.38
N GLU A 34 -0.49 -2.68 4.25
CA GLU A 34 0.07 -3.89 3.62
C GLU A 34 1.54 -3.98 4.04
N PHE A 35 1.95 -5.14 4.55
CA PHE A 35 3.30 -5.34 5.04
C PHE A 35 3.81 -6.73 4.67
N THR A 36 5.11 -6.89 4.79
CA THR A 36 5.80 -8.16 4.59
C THR A 36 6.74 -8.42 5.76
N GLU A 37 6.91 -9.69 6.12
CA GLU A 37 7.84 -10.12 7.17
C GLU A 37 9.24 -10.41 6.61
N SER A 38 9.39 -10.50 5.28
CA SER A 38 10.65 -10.88 4.62
C SER A 38 11.51 -9.71 4.16
N PHE A 39 10.98 -8.48 4.17
CA PHE A 39 11.71 -7.27 3.79
C PHE A 39 11.53 -6.21 4.85
N ASP A 40 12.64 -5.66 5.33
CA ASP A 40 12.63 -4.58 6.30
C ASP A 40 12.17 -3.29 5.59
N ASN A 41 11.09 -2.69 6.08
CA ASN A 41 10.48 -1.50 5.49
C ASN A 41 10.35 -0.42 6.56
N ALA A 42 10.90 0.78 6.29
CA ALA A 42 10.90 1.90 7.22
C ALA A 42 9.49 2.47 7.51
N GLY A 43 8.46 2.07 6.76
CA GLY A 43 7.12 2.67 6.84
C GLY A 43 7.08 4.10 6.31
N LEU A 44 5.88 4.67 6.19
CA LEU A 44 5.69 5.96 5.51
C LEU A 44 6.43 7.12 6.21
N ALA A 45 6.31 7.23 7.53
CA ALA A 45 6.87 8.35 8.28
C ALA A 45 8.40 8.42 8.18
N ASP A 46 9.09 7.28 8.31
CA ASP A 46 10.55 7.28 8.17
C ASP A 46 10.98 7.37 6.70
N SER A 47 10.18 6.85 5.76
CA SER A 47 10.43 7.06 4.32
C SER A 47 10.40 8.54 3.95
N LEU A 48 9.49 9.33 4.53
CA LEU A 48 9.44 10.78 4.34
C LEU A 48 10.69 11.47 4.90
N LYS A 49 11.19 11.05 6.07
CA LYS A 49 12.45 11.57 6.63
C LYS A 49 13.63 11.25 5.70
N ILE A 50 13.69 10.04 5.16
CA ILE A 50 14.72 9.62 4.21
C ILE A 50 14.62 10.46 2.92
N ALA A 51 13.41 10.72 2.41
CA ALA A 51 13.21 11.54 1.22
C ALA A 51 13.68 12.98 1.42
N ALA A 52 13.37 13.58 2.56
CA ALA A 52 13.82 14.93 2.92
C ALA A 52 15.35 14.99 3.05
N MET A 53 15.99 13.95 3.62
CA MET A 53 17.45 13.87 3.66
C MET A 53 18.06 13.72 2.26
N ALA A 54 17.45 12.93 1.38
CA ALA A 54 17.91 12.74 0.00
C ALA A 54 17.78 14.03 -0.83
N GLU A 55 16.74 14.84 -0.58
CA GLU A 55 16.51 16.12 -1.25
C GLU A 55 17.68 17.09 -1.07
N VAL A 56 18.33 17.11 0.10
CA VAL A 56 19.53 17.94 0.38
C VAL A 56 20.68 17.64 -0.59
N TYR A 57 20.71 16.42 -1.13
CA TYR A 57 21.73 15.96 -2.08
C TYR A 57 21.21 15.93 -3.53
N GLU A 58 20.07 16.58 -3.81
CA GLU A 58 19.41 16.56 -5.12
C GLU A 58 19.12 15.13 -5.62
N MET A 59 18.96 14.19 -4.68
CA MET A 59 18.73 12.80 -4.98
C MET A 59 17.24 12.52 -5.12
N ASN A 60 16.88 12.05 -6.31
CA ASN A 60 15.55 11.58 -6.61
C ASN A 60 15.20 10.29 -5.86
N ARG A 61 13.91 10.09 -5.62
CA ARG A 61 13.31 8.89 -5.03
C ARG A 61 12.48 8.14 -6.05
N ALA A 62 12.70 6.83 -6.10
CA ALA A 62 11.91 5.90 -6.88
C ALA A 62 11.45 4.74 -5.99
N PRO A 63 10.20 4.76 -5.49
CA PRO A 63 9.70 3.68 -4.64
C PRO A 63 9.62 2.35 -5.41
N HIS A 64 10.12 1.31 -4.75
CA HIS A 64 10.04 -0.08 -5.20
C HIS A 64 8.76 -0.71 -4.65
N ASN A 65 7.98 -1.36 -5.50
CA ASN A 65 6.73 -1.99 -5.14
C ASN A 65 6.33 -3.04 -6.18
N PHE A 66 6.48 -4.29 -5.77
CA PHE A 66 6.06 -5.49 -6.48
C PHE A 66 4.97 -6.24 -5.70
N PHE A 67 4.31 -5.55 -4.76
CA PHE A 67 3.28 -6.11 -3.87
C PHE A 67 1.87 -5.87 -4.43
N GLY A 68 0.85 -5.91 -3.58
CA GLY A 68 -0.52 -5.69 -3.99
C GLY A 68 -0.90 -4.22 -4.10
N HIS A 69 -2.17 -3.99 -4.45
CA HIS A 69 -2.68 -2.66 -4.79
C HIS A 69 -2.64 -1.68 -3.62
N LEU A 70 -2.78 -2.13 -2.38
CA LEU A 70 -2.65 -1.25 -1.22
C LEU A 70 -1.22 -0.72 -1.09
N CYS A 71 -0.20 -1.56 -1.30
CA CYS A 71 1.19 -1.09 -1.34
C CYS A 71 1.45 -0.09 -2.48
N THR A 72 0.85 -0.31 -3.66
CA THR A 72 0.87 0.65 -4.77
C THR A 72 0.35 2.02 -4.35
N ILE A 73 -0.82 2.05 -3.73
CA ILE A 73 -1.44 3.31 -3.33
C ILE A 73 -0.68 3.99 -2.18
N ILE A 74 -0.19 3.24 -1.19
CA ILE A 74 0.69 3.79 -0.14
C ILE A 74 1.95 4.42 -0.76
N SER A 75 2.56 3.75 -1.72
CA SER A 75 3.74 4.25 -2.44
C SER A 75 3.41 5.48 -3.28
N ALA A 76 2.20 5.56 -3.83
CA ALA A 76 1.71 6.70 -4.57
C ALA A 76 1.44 7.92 -3.65
N HIS A 77 0.86 7.71 -2.46
CA HIS A 77 0.73 8.76 -1.44
C HIS A 77 2.09 9.28 -0.98
N PHE A 78 3.07 8.39 -0.78
CA PHE A 78 4.45 8.79 -0.51
C PHE A 78 5.02 9.64 -1.66
N SER A 79 4.89 9.17 -2.90
CA SER A 79 5.39 9.85 -4.10
C SER A 79 4.77 11.23 -4.29
N ALA A 80 3.47 11.37 -4.02
CA ALA A 80 2.77 12.65 -4.09
C ALA A 80 3.15 13.62 -2.95
N SER A 81 3.68 13.10 -1.85
CA SER A 81 4.03 13.87 -0.65
C SER A 81 5.46 14.41 -0.65
N ILE A 82 6.27 14.07 -1.67
CA ILE A 82 7.68 14.47 -1.73
C ILE A 82 7.98 15.28 -3.01
N PRO A 83 8.87 16.28 -2.95
CA PRO A 83 9.21 17.08 -4.12
C PRO A 83 10.21 16.38 -5.06
N ASN A 84 10.96 15.39 -4.56
CA ASN A 84 12.01 14.67 -5.28
C ASN A 84 11.56 13.30 -5.80
N PHE A 85 10.28 13.14 -6.13
CA PHE A 85 9.76 11.93 -6.79
C PHE A 85 10.20 11.86 -8.27
N ARG A 86 10.61 10.67 -8.74
CA ARG A 86 11.05 10.46 -10.13
C ARG A 86 10.20 9.49 -10.94
N VAL A 87 9.93 8.31 -10.38
CA VAL A 87 9.18 7.20 -10.99
C VAL A 87 8.82 6.20 -9.89
N MET A 88 7.74 5.45 -10.04
CA MET A 88 7.30 4.44 -9.08
C MET A 88 7.12 3.11 -9.79
N GLU A 89 7.55 2.02 -9.17
CA GLU A 89 7.27 0.67 -9.65
C GLU A 89 5.84 0.24 -9.32
N ILE A 90 5.25 -0.55 -10.23
CA ILE A 90 3.99 -1.24 -10.02
C ILE A 90 3.92 -2.50 -10.88
N ASP A 91 3.35 -3.56 -10.31
CA ASP A 91 2.91 -4.75 -11.05
C ASP A 91 1.48 -4.58 -11.60
N ILE A 92 1.36 -3.99 -12.79
CA ILE A 92 0.09 -3.83 -13.52
C ILE A 92 -0.41 -5.20 -14.01
N ASP A 93 0.49 -6.02 -14.55
CA ASP A 93 0.18 -7.32 -15.15
C ASP A 93 0.38 -8.47 -14.15
N SER A 94 -0.39 -8.46 -13.07
CA SER A 94 -0.34 -9.52 -12.06
C SER A 94 -1.47 -10.53 -12.20
N CYS A 95 -1.53 -11.51 -11.30
CA CYS A 95 -2.57 -12.53 -11.30
C CYS A 95 -3.96 -11.91 -11.04
N PRO A 96 -4.97 -12.16 -11.90
CA PRO A 96 -6.29 -11.54 -11.77
C PRO A 96 -6.99 -11.77 -10.43
N TRP A 97 -6.73 -12.90 -9.76
CA TRP A 97 -7.33 -13.21 -8.46
C TRP A 97 -6.86 -12.26 -7.33
N ARG A 98 -5.73 -11.58 -7.50
CA ARG A 98 -5.20 -10.60 -6.53
C ARG A 98 -6.11 -9.39 -6.41
N ASP A 99 -6.75 -9.00 -7.51
CA ASP A 99 -7.64 -7.84 -7.58
C ASP A 99 -8.84 -8.01 -6.64
N GLU A 100 -9.26 -9.25 -6.39
CA GLU A 100 -10.37 -9.57 -5.50
C GLU A 100 -10.12 -9.17 -4.03
N PHE A 101 -8.85 -9.00 -3.62
CA PHE A 101 -8.49 -8.59 -2.26
C PHE A 101 -8.79 -7.11 -1.96
N TYR A 102 -9.19 -6.33 -2.96
CA TYR A 102 -9.37 -4.89 -2.87
C TYR A 102 -10.78 -4.49 -3.31
N ASP A 103 -11.28 -3.36 -2.82
CA ASP A 103 -12.57 -2.80 -3.26
C ASP A 103 -12.47 -2.05 -4.60
N ALA A 104 -11.27 -1.67 -5.00
CA ALA A 104 -10.97 -1.02 -6.26
C ALA A 104 -9.60 -1.45 -6.79
N VAL A 105 -9.48 -1.48 -8.12
CA VAL A 105 -8.21 -1.72 -8.83
C VAL A 105 -7.66 -0.37 -9.29
N PRO A 106 -6.35 -0.10 -9.10
CA PRO A 106 -5.72 1.13 -9.58
C PRO A 106 -5.88 1.33 -11.09
N GLU A 107 -6.34 2.52 -11.51
CA GLU A 107 -6.51 2.90 -12.91
C GLU A 107 -5.30 3.70 -13.41
N PHE A 108 -4.88 3.45 -14.66
CA PHE A 108 -3.75 4.14 -15.29
C PHE A 108 -4.18 4.86 -16.56
N GLU A 109 -3.69 6.09 -16.73
CA GLU A 109 -3.93 6.91 -17.92
C GLU A 109 -2.61 7.61 -18.32
N ASN A 110 -2.19 7.42 -19.57
CA ASN A 110 -0.97 8.04 -20.13
C ASN A 110 0.30 7.84 -19.28
N GLY A 111 0.45 6.67 -18.65
CA GLY A 111 1.59 6.35 -17.79
C GLY A 111 1.52 6.94 -16.37
N GLY A 112 0.43 7.64 -16.04
CA GLY A 112 0.13 8.11 -14.69
C GLY A 112 -0.88 7.22 -13.98
N LEU A 113 -0.74 7.10 -12.66
CA LEU A 113 -1.76 6.52 -11.79
C LEU A 113 -2.85 7.56 -11.53
N LYS A 114 -4.12 7.18 -11.73
CA LYS A 114 -5.26 8.00 -11.36
C LYS A 114 -5.51 7.91 -9.86
N PHE A 115 -5.42 9.05 -9.19
CA PHE A 115 -5.50 9.12 -7.74
C PHE A 115 -6.96 9.22 -7.25
N SER A 116 -7.29 8.42 -6.23
CA SER A 116 -8.58 8.55 -5.55
C SER A 116 -8.62 9.81 -4.70
N THR A 117 -9.79 10.45 -4.63
CA THR A 117 -10.04 11.60 -3.74
C THR A 117 -10.76 11.21 -2.45
N CYS A 118 -11.06 9.92 -2.28
CA CYS A 118 -11.65 9.39 -1.06
C CYS A 118 -10.67 9.50 0.13
N PRO A 119 -11.16 9.71 1.35
CA PRO A 119 -10.31 9.78 2.54
C PRO A 119 -9.45 8.53 2.78
N GLY A 120 -8.36 8.69 3.54
CA GLY A 120 -7.43 7.62 3.87
C GLY A 120 -6.57 7.25 2.67
N TRP A 121 -6.37 5.94 2.45
CA TRP A 121 -5.65 5.48 1.26
C TRP A 121 -6.47 5.64 -0.02
N GLY A 122 -7.79 5.76 0.06
CA GLY A 122 -8.67 5.78 -1.10
C GLY A 122 -8.97 4.39 -1.68
N MET A 123 -8.68 3.34 -0.89
CA MET A 123 -8.96 1.92 -1.16
C MET A 123 -9.14 1.18 0.19
N ASN A 124 -9.94 0.11 0.20
CA ASN A 124 -10.07 -0.84 1.29
C ASN A 124 -9.71 -2.28 0.89
N ILE A 125 -9.52 -3.10 1.92
CA ILE A 125 -9.31 -4.54 1.79
C ILE A 125 -10.65 -5.28 1.84
N ASN A 126 -10.87 -6.14 0.86
CA ASN A 126 -11.93 -7.13 0.87
C ASN A 126 -11.55 -8.31 1.77
N GLU A 127 -11.88 -8.20 3.07
CA GLU A 127 -11.54 -9.23 4.06
C GLU A 127 -12.08 -10.62 3.72
N ALA A 128 -13.23 -10.70 3.05
CA ALA A 128 -13.82 -11.99 2.69
C ALA A 128 -12.96 -12.70 1.63
N ALA A 129 -12.46 -11.98 0.64
CA ALA A 129 -11.58 -12.52 -0.38
C ALA A 129 -10.21 -12.92 0.20
N VAL A 130 -9.65 -12.10 1.10
CA VAL A 130 -8.38 -12.43 1.78
C VAL A 130 -8.48 -13.68 2.66
N ARG A 131 -9.65 -13.91 3.29
CA ARG A 131 -9.91 -15.10 4.13
C ARG A 131 -10.35 -16.33 3.34
N ALA A 132 -10.61 -16.19 2.04
CA ALA A 132 -11.01 -17.30 1.20
C ALA A 132 -9.86 -18.33 1.11
N PRO A 133 -10.16 -19.60 0.76
CA PRO A 133 -9.12 -20.58 0.51
C PRO A 133 -8.07 -20.09 -0.49
N PRO A 134 -6.81 -20.58 -0.39
CA PRO A 134 -5.74 -20.22 -1.31
C PRO A 134 -6.15 -20.37 -2.78
N LYS A 135 -5.67 -19.45 -3.61
CA LYS A 135 -5.99 -19.38 -5.04
C LYS A 135 -5.17 -20.37 -5.87
#